data_AF-A0A9D6UAI9-F1
#
_entry.id   AF-A0A9D6UAI9-F1
#
_cell.length_a   1.000
_cell.length_b   1.000
_cell.length_c   1.000
_cell.angle_alpha   90.00
_cell.angle_beta   90.00
_cell.angle_gamma   90.00
#
_symmetry.space_group_name_H-M   'P 1'
#
loop_
_entity.id
_entity.type
_entity.pdbx_description
1 polymer ?
#
loop_
_entity_poly.entity_id
_entity_poly.type
_entity_poly.pdbx_seq_one_letter_code
_entity_poly.pdbx_strand_id
1 'polypeptide(L)'
;MIAASREHYVQCEELLRARDRDLWLACLFAPQDARPHIHALYAFAQETADVSGKVTQPLLGEMRLQWWVDALEADAAQGEGVRANPVADALIATIERFSLPRSEFVALADAHIFDLYDDAMPTWTALEDYCRATASAPIRWAARILGADLQAPSAGAFDEAGVALGLTRILRALPEGPQQEKFLPNEA
;
A
#
# COMPACT_ATOMS: atom_id res chain seq x y z
N MET A 1 24.57 -4.04 1.36
CA MET A 1 23.35 -4.44 0.64
C MET A 1 22.47 -5.12 1.67
N ILE A 2 21.35 -4.50 2.06
CA ILE A 2 20.50 -5.05 3.12
C ILE A 2 19.63 -6.13 2.49
N ALA A 3 19.85 -7.37 2.90
CA ALA A 3 19.06 -8.51 2.47
C ALA A 3 18.05 -8.83 3.57
N ALA A 4 16.76 -8.78 3.23
CA ALA A 4 15.71 -9.33 4.10
C ALA A 4 15.84 -10.85 4.23
N SER A 5 15.30 -11.41 5.31
CA SER A 5 15.17 -12.87 5.42
C SER A 5 14.29 -13.41 4.29
N ARG A 6 14.69 -14.53 3.69
CA ARG A 6 13.86 -15.21 2.68
C ARG A 6 12.49 -15.61 3.27
N GLU A 7 12.45 -15.92 4.55
CA GLU A 7 11.23 -16.27 5.28
C GLU A 7 10.25 -15.08 5.34
N HIS A 8 10.75 -13.85 5.50
CA HIS A 8 9.91 -12.66 5.53
C HIS A 8 9.22 -12.39 4.19
N TYR A 9 9.89 -12.66 3.07
CA TYR A 9 9.25 -12.62 1.76
C TYR A 9 8.15 -13.68 1.59
N VAL A 10 8.35 -14.88 2.13
CA VAL A 10 7.33 -15.94 2.11
C VAL A 10 6.12 -15.50 2.93
N GLN A 11 6.33 -14.90 4.10
CA GLN A 11 5.25 -14.36 4.93
C GLN A 11 4.46 -13.25 4.21
N CYS A 12 5.14 -12.38 3.45
CA CYS A 12 4.46 -11.38 2.60
C CYS A 12 3.56 -12.04 1.54
N GLU A 13 4.04 -13.12 0.90
CA GLU A 13 3.22 -13.89 -0.06
C GLU A 13 2.00 -14.52 0.63
N GLU A 14 2.19 -15.14 1.79
CA GLU A 14 1.12 -15.79 2.54
C GLU A 14 0.05 -14.79 2.97
N LEU A 15 0.45 -13.61 3.44
CA LEU A 15 -0.45 -12.50 3.79
C LEU A 15 -1.28 -12.07 2.57
N LEU A 16 -0.61 -11.78 1.45
CA LEU A 16 -1.28 -11.36 0.22
C LEU A 16 -2.26 -12.43 -0.27
N ARG A 17 -1.83 -13.70 -0.28
CA ARG A 17 -2.65 -14.84 -0.69
C ARG A 17 -3.90 -15.02 0.17
N ALA A 18 -3.79 -14.73 1.47
CA ALA A 18 -4.89 -14.86 2.41
C ALA A 18 -5.89 -13.69 2.34
N ARG A 19 -5.40 -12.46 2.08
CA ARG A 19 -6.22 -11.24 2.17
C ARG A 19 -6.73 -10.72 0.83
N ASP A 20 -5.96 -10.87 -0.25
CA ASP A 20 -6.39 -10.47 -1.61
C ASP A 20 -5.95 -11.53 -2.62
N ARG A 21 -6.80 -12.55 -2.73
CA ARG A 21 -6.55 -13.71 -3.59
C ARG A 21 -6.42 -13.33 -5.06
N ASP A 22 -7.20 -12.34 -5.50
CA ASP A 22 -7.23 -11.88 -6.90
C ASP A 22 -5.91 -11.16 -7.23
N LEU A 23 -5.44 -10.28 -6.35
CA LEU A 23 -4.15 -9.62 -6.50
C LEU A 23 -2.98 -10.60 -6.42
N TRP A 24 -3.02 -11.58 -5.51
CA TRP A 24 -2.01 -12.64 -5.45
C TRP A 24 -1.95 -13.43 -6.77
N LEU A 25 -3.10 -13.79 -7.35
CA LEU A 25 -3.16 -14.47 -8.65
C LEU A 25 -2.59 -13.58 -9.77
N ALA A 26 -2.91 -12.28 -9.77
CA ALA A 26 -2.37 -11.33 -10.74
C ALA A 26 -0.83 -11.23 -10.66
N CYS A 27 -0.26 -11.28 -9.45
CA CYS A 27 1.20 -11.27 -9.24
C CYS A 27 1.89 -12.49 -9.86
N LEU A 28 1.20 -13.61 -10.09
CA LEU A 28 1.79 -14.79 -10.72
C LEU A 28 2.18 -14.58 -12.19
N PHE A 29 1.68 -13.53 -12.85
CA PHE A 29 2.09 -13.14 -14.20
C PHE A 29 3.44 -12.41 -14.23
N ALA A 30 3.93 -11.92 -13.07
CA ALA A 30 5.26 -11.31 -12.98
C ALA A 30 6.39 -12.37 -13.09
N PRO A 31 7.60 -11.97 -13.51
CA PRO A 31 8.81 -12.80 -13.44
C PRO A 31 9.06 -13.32 -12.01
N GLN A 32 9.55 -14.55 -11.90
CA GLN A 32 9.70 -15.25 -10.62
C GLN A 32 10.59 -14.51 -9.61
N ASP A 33 11.62 -13.83 -10.10
CA ASP A 33 12.57 -13.04 -9.31
C ASP A 33 12.01 -11.70 -8.82
N ALA A 34 11.02 -11.14 -9.53
CA ALA A 34 10.32 -9.91 -9.14
C ALA A 34 9.20 -10.16 -8.12
N ARG A 35 8.56 -11.34 -8.15
CA ARG A 35 7.37 -11.65 -7.32
C ARG A 35 7.55 -11.38 -5.83
N PRO A 36 8.64 -11.81 -5.15
CA PRO A 36 8.80 -11.57 -3.71
C PRO A 36 8.74 -10.08 -3.34
N HIS A 37 9.32 -9.23 -4.20
CA HIS A 37 9.36 -7.79 -4.02
C HIS A 37 8.00 -7.14 -4.25
N ILE A 38 7.25 -7.61 -5.25
CA ILE A 38 5.87 -7.19 -5.50
C ILE A 38 4.96 -7.65 -4.35
N HIS A 39 5.15 -8.84 -3.79
CA HIS A 39 4.38 -9.28 -2.63
C HIS A 39 4.67 -8.42 -1.39
N ALA A 40 5.93 -8.02 -1.16
CA ALA A 40 6.31 -7.19 -0.02
C ALA A 40 5.64 -5.81 -0.04
N LEU A 41 5.62 -5.11 -1.18
CA LEU A 41 4.97 -3.80 -1.28
C LEU A 41 3.45 -3.89 -1.14
N TYR A 42 2.82 -4.94 -1.68
CA TYR A 42 1.37 -5.11 -1.54
C TYR A 42 0.97 -5.58 -0.13
N ALA A 43 1.81 -6.38 0.54
CA ALA A 43 1.62 -6.71 1.94
C ALA A 43 1.66 -5.45 2.82
N PHE A 44 2.57 -4.51 2.54
CA PHE A 44 2.59 -3.20 3.21
C PHE A 44 1.31 -2.39 2.95
N ALA A 45 0.88 -2.28 1.69
CA ALA A 45 -0.35 -1.58 1.33
C ALA A 45 -1.58 -2.18 2.04
N GLN A 46 -1.62 -3.51 2.20
CA GLN A 46 -2.68 -4.17 2.96
C GLN A 46 -2.57 -3.94 4.47
N GLU A 47 -1.37 -4.02 5.06
CA GLU A 47 -1.20 -3.79 6.49
C GLU A 47 -1.61 -2.39 6.92
N THR A 48 -1.35 -1.38 6.07
CA THR A 48 -1.75 0.02 6.32
C THR A 48 -3.26 0.23 6.10
N ALA A 49 -3.84 -0.31 5.02
CA ALA A 49 -5.29 -0.25 4.77
C ALA A 49 -6.11 -0.95 5.87
N ASP A 50 -5.62 -2.07 6.40
CA ASP A 50 -6.34 -2.84 7.43
C ASP A 50 -6.31 -2.19 8.82
N VAL A 51 -5.56 -1.09 9.03
CA VAL A 51 -5.41 -0.48 10.36
C VAL A 51 -6.76 -0.05 10.93
N SER A 52 -7.61 0.59 10.14
CA SER A 52 -8.94 1.07 10.55
C SER A 52 -9.84 -0.08 11.04
N GLY A 53 -9.76 -1.25 10.41
CA GLY A 53 -10.49 -2.45 10.84
C GLY A 53 -9.93 -3.15 12.08
N LYS A 54 -8.72 -2.81 12.52
CA LYS A 54 -8.00 -3.44 13.66
C LYS A 54 -8.03 -2.58 14.93
N VAL A 55 -8.66 -1.40 14.91
CA VAL A 55 -8.71 -0.47 16.04
C VAL A 55 -10.13 0.04 16.26
N THR A 56 -10.42 0.47 17.49
CA THR A 56 -11.71 1.08 17.85
C THR A 56 -11.59 2.59 18.10
N GLN A 57 -10.37 3.08 18.33
CA GLN A 57 -10.10 4.50 18.59
C GLN A 57 -9.18 5.03 17.50
N PRO A 58 -9.50 6.17 16.85
CA PRO A 58 -8.67 6.74 15.78
C PRO A 58 -7.21 6.92 16.19
N LEU A 59 -6.96 7.42 17.41
CA LEU A 59 -5.60 7.61 17.94
C LEU A 59 -4.75 6.33 17.94
N LEU A 60 -5.35 5.16 18.20
CA LEU A 60 -4.61 3.88 18.13
C LEU A 60 -4.26 3.50 16.69
N GLY A 61 -5.09 3.90 15.73
CA GLY A 61 -4.82 3.75 14.30
C GLY A 61 -3.68 4.67 13.86
N GLU A 62 -3.73 5.94 14.26
CA GLU A 62 -2.67 6.92 13.98
C GLU A 62 -1.32 6.44 14.52
N MET A 63 -1.27 5.93 15.76
CA MET A 63 -0.03 5.38 16.33
C MET A 63 0.52 4.20 15.52
N ARG A 64 -0.35 3.36 14.93
CA ARG A 64 0.06 2.23 14.08
C ARG A 64 0.56 2.68 12.72
N LEU A 65 -0.07 3.68 12.11
CA LEU A 65 0.40 4.28 10.87
C LEU A 65 1.71 5.04 11.10
N GLN A 66 1.83 5.77 12.21
CA GLN A 66 3.06 6.45 12.60
C GLN A 66 4.22 5.48 12.78
N TRP A 67 3.99 4.29 13.36
CA TRP A 67 5.03 3.25 13.42
C TRP A 67 5.55 2.86 12.02
N TRP A 68 4.67 2.79 11.01
CA TRP A 68 5.08 2.54 9.64
C TRP A 68 5.90 3.69 9.06
N VAL A 69 5.49 4.94 9.31
CA VAL A 69 6.25 6.14 8.92
C VAL A 69 7.65 6.11 9.54
N ASP A 70 7.73 5.92 10.85
CA ASP A 70 9.00 5.82 11.58
C ASP A 70 9.87 4.67 11.05
N ALA A 71 9.26 3.52 10.73
CA ALA A 71 9.96 2.36 10.16
C ALA A 71 10.51 2.64 8.74
N LEU A 72 9.79 3.41 7.93
CA LEU A 72 10.19 3.81 6.59
C LEU A 72 11.28 4.89 6.61
N GLU A 73 11.27 5.77 7.61
CA GLU A 73 12.25 6.84 7.79
C GLU A 73 13.51 6.38 8.52
N ALA A 74 13.43 5.30 9.30
CA ALA A 74 14.56 4.76 10.02
C ALA A 74 15.75 4.46 9.09
N ASP A 75 16.94 4.81 9.58
CA ASP A 75 18.18 4.37 8.97
C ASP A 75 18.23 2.85 9.02
N ALA A 76 18.47 2.23 7.87
CA ALA A 76 18.33 0.79 7.74
C ALA A 76 19.40 -0.02 8.52
N ALA A 77 20.41 0.67 9.07
CA ALA A 77 21.40 0.12 9.99
C ALA A 77 20.98 0.14 11.47
N GLN A 78 19.92 0.87 11.85
CA GLN A 78 19.54 1.12 13.26
C GLN A 78 18.23 0.44 13.68
N GLY A 79 17.54 -0.23 12.75
CA GLY A 79 16.16 -0.69 12.96
C GLY A 79 15.99 -2.15 13.38
N GLU A 80 16.72 -2.71 14.36
CA GLU A 80 16.52 -4.11 14.79
C GLU A 80 15.05 -4.45 15.10
N GLY A 81 14.32 -3.53 15.75
CA GLY A 81 12.87 -3.68 16.00
C GLY A 81 12.01 -3.60 14.73
N VAL A 82 12.43 -2.83 13.73
CA VAL A 82 11.76 -2.76 12.42
C VAL A 82 11.96 -4.05 11.64
N ARG A 83 13.17 -4.62 11.68
CA ARG A 83 13.53 -5.88 11.02
C ARG A 83 12.87 -7.11 11.66
N ALA A 84 12.36 -6.98 12.88
CA ALA A 84 11.55 -8.01 13.54
C ALA A 84 10.12 -8.11 12.96
N ASN A 85 9.64 -7.06 12.27
CA ASN A 85 8.39 -7.14 11.50
C ASN A 85 8.71 -7.68 10.09
N PRO A 86 8.16 -8.84 9.70
CA PRO A 86 8.48 -9.45 8.41
C PRO A 86 8.16 -8.59 7.20
N VAL A 87 7.03 -7.89 7.22
CA VAL A 87 6.61 -7.04 6.10
C VAL A 87 7.55 -5.84 5.99
N ALA A 88 7.88 -5.20 7.10
CA ALA A 88 8.82 -4.07 7.11
C ALA A 88 10.23 -4.49 6.67
N ASP A 89 10.72 -5.64 7.14
CA ASP A 89 12.02 -6.19 6.76
C ASP A 89 12.15 -6.41 5.24
N ALA A 90 11.16 -7.09 4.65
CA ALA A 90 11.07 -7.37 3.23
C ALA A 90 10.85 -6.10 2.39
N LEU A 91 10.02 -5.18 2.88
CA LEU A 91 9.72 -3.91 2.24
C LEU A 91 10.98 -3.04 2.14
N ILE A 92 11.71 -2.83 3.24
CA ILE A 92 12.90 -1.97 3.26
C ILE A 92 13.97 -2.51 2.32
N ALA A 93 14.21 -3.82 2.34
CA ALA A 93 15.14 -4.45 1.40
C ALA A 93 14.70 -4.29 -0.07
N THR A 94 13.39 -4.32 -0.33
CA THR A 94 12.81 -4.07 -1.65
C THR A 94 12.98 -2.62 -2.09
N ILE A 95 12.66 -1.67 -1.21
CA ILE A 95 12.82 -0.22 -1.45
C ILE A 95 14.26 0.09 -1.83
N GLU A 96 15.24 -0.43 -1.09
CA GLU A 96 16.66 -0.20 -1.37
C GLU A 96 17.10 -0.85 -2.68
N ARG A 97 16.69 -2.10 -2.92
CA ARG A 97 17.07 -2.85 -4.13
C ARG A 97 16.63 -2.14 -5.41
N PHE A 98 15.43 -1.56 -5.41
CA PHE A 98 14.85 -0.91 -6.58
C PHE A 98 14.89 0.62 -6.52
N SER A 99 15.58 1.19 -5.53
CA SER A 99 15.67 2.64 -5.31
C SER A 99 14.29 3.33 -5.32
N LEU A 100 13.31 2.69 -4.68
CA LEU A 100 11.95 3.23 -4.61
C LEU A 100 11.92 4.42 -3.64
N PRO A 101 11.17 5.49 -3.94
CA PRO A 101 11.11 6.67 -3.10
C PRO A 101 10.30 6.39 -1.83
N ARG A 102 10.97 6.34 -0.67
CA ARG A 102 10.37 6.14 0.65
C ARG A 102 9.19 7.09 0.92
N SER A 103 9.29 8.33 0.45
CA SER A 103 8.24 9.34 0.59
C SER A 103 6.90 8.94 -0.03
N GLU A 104 6.88 8.11 -1.09
CA GLU A 104 5.62 7.62 -1.66
C GLU A 104 4.94 6.60 -0.72
N PHE A 105 5.71 5.80 0.02
CA PHE A 105 5.17 4.84 1.00
C PHE A 105 4.63 5.55 2.24
N VAL A 106 5.33 6.61 2.69
CA VAL A 106 4.85 7.50 3.75
C VAL A 106 3.53 8.14 3.34
N ALA A 107 3.45 8.71 2.13
CA ALA A 107 2.22 9.31 1.63
C ALA A 107 1.04 8.32 1.55
N LEU A 108 1.30 7.04 1.23
CA LEU A 108 0.27 6.01 1.28
C LEU A 108 -0.21 5.77 2.72
N ALA A 109 0.70 5.66 3.68
CA ALA A 109 0.34 5.47 5.09
C ALA A 109 -0.46 6.67 5.62
N ASP A 110 -0.05 7.91 5.29
CA ASP A 110 -0.76 9.13 5.65
C ASP A 110 -2.16 9.20 5.03
N ALA A 111 -2.33 8.73 3.79
CA ALA A 111 -3.64 8.69 3.15
C ALA A 111 -4.64 7.81 3.92
N HIS A 112 -4.18 6.73 4.56
CA HIS A 112 -5.00 5.86 5.40
C HIS A 112 -5.40 6.48 6.75
N ILE A 113 -4.91 7.68 7.10
CA ILE A 113 -5.45 8.44 8.25
C ILE A 113 -6.93 8.75 8.01
N PHE A 114 -7.33 9.06 6.77
CA PHE A 114 -8.74 9.26 6.40
C PHE A 114 -9.63 8.08 6.83
N ASP A 115 -9.11 6.84 6.70
CA ASP A 115 -9.87 5.64 7.00
C ASP A 115 -10.22 5.51 8.49
N LEU A 116 -9.52 6.24 9.37
CA LEU A 116 -9.72 6.21 10.82
C LEU A 116 -10.88 7.11 11.30
N TYR A 117 -11.33 8.05 10.46
CA TYR A 117 -12.35 9.03 10.80
C TYR A 117 -13.62 8.80 9.97
N ASP A 118 -14.75 9.31 10.48
CA ASP A 118 -16.07 9.15 9.85
C ASP A 118 -16.48 10.35 8.97
N ASP A 119 -15.56 11.30 8.76
CA ASP A 119 -15.79 12.43 7.87
C ASP A 119 -15.98 11.97 6.42
N ALA A 120 -17.01 12.51 5.76
CA ALA A 120 -17.27 12.19 4.36
C ALA A 120 -16.18 12.78 3.44
N MET A 121 -15.88 12.05 2.37
CA MET A 121 -14.98 12.46 1.31
C MET A 121 -15.48 13.78 0.72
N PRO A 122 -14.67 14.85 0.75
CA PRO A 122 -15.19 16.18 0.48
C PRO A 122 -15.52 16.40 -0.99
N THR A 123 -14.74 15.80 -1.90
CA THR A 123 -14.81 16.04 -3.35
C THR A 123 -14.44 14.81 -4.17
N TRP A 124 -14.85 14.78 -5.44
CA TRP A 124 -14.37 13.78 -6.39
C TRP A 124 -12.85 13.85 -6.55
N THR A 125 -12.28 15.05 -6.56
CA THR A 125 -10.82 15.24 -6.60
C THR A 125 -10.14 14.60 -5.39
N ALA A 126 -10.67 14.78 -4.18
CA ALA A 126 -10.11 14.17 -2.97
C ALA A 126 -10.21 12.64 -3.01
N LEU A 127 -11.30 12.09 -3.56
CA LEU A 127 -11.44 10.66 -3.77
C LEU A 127 -10.40 10.11 -4.76
N GLU A 128 -10.19 10.82 -5.87
CA GLU A 128 -9.17 10.46 -6.85
C GLU A 128 -7.76 10.54 -6.25
N ASP A 129 -7.45 11.59 -5.50
CA ASP A 129 -6.16 11.76 -4.82
C ASP A 129 -5.93 10.64 -3.80
N TYR A 130 -6.95 10.28 -3.02
CA TYR A 130 -6.92 9.12 -2.13
C TYR A 130 -6.61 7.83 -2.91
N CYS A 131 -7.29 7.57 -4.04
CA CYS A 131 -7.03 6.39 -4.87
C CYS A 131 -5.63 6.42 -5.52
N ARG A 132 -5.12 7.61 -5.89
CA ARG A 132 -3.76 7.76 -6.44
C ARG A 132 -2.70 7.42 -5.39
N ALA A 133 -2.92 7.82 -4.15
CA ALA A 133 -2.03 7.51 -3.04
C ALA A 133 -2.08 6.02 -2.66
N THR A 134 -3.27 5.42 -2.55
CA THR A 134 -3.46 4.09 -1.96
C THR A 134 -3.49 2.94 -2.97
N ALA A 135 -3.89 3.18 -4.22
CA ALA A 135 -4.04 2.15 -5.25
C ALA A 135 -3.10 2.35 -6.45
N SER A 136 -2.89 3.58 -6.92
CA SER A 136 -1.95 3.84 -8.02
C SER A 136 -0.49 3.71 -7.61
N ALA A 137 -0.12 4.15 -6.41
CA ALA A 137 1.27 4.07 -5.95
C ALA A 137 1.81 2.62 -5.94
N PRO A 138 1.09 1.61 -5.37
CA PRO A 138 1.52 0.22 -5.46
C PRO A 138 1.70 -0.31 -6.89
N ILE A 139 0.82 0.09 -7.82
CA ILE A 139 0.94 -0.28 -9.24
C ILE A 139 2.20 0.34 -9.85
N ARG A 140 2.49 1.62 -9.59
CA ARG A 140 3.72 2.28 -10.07
C ARG A 140 4.98 1.63 -9.50
N TRP A 141 4.96 1.22 -8.22
CA TRP A 141 6.10 0.52 -7.61
C TRP A 141 6.32 -0.86 -8.23
N ALA A 142 5.25 -1.62 -8.44
CA ALA A 142 5.32 -2.89 -9.14
C ALA A 142 5.83 -2.71 -10.58
N ALA A 143 5.36 -1.70 -11.30
CA ALA A 143 5.84 -1.36 -12.64
C ALA A 143 7.34 -1.03 -12.64
N ARG A 144 7.83 -0.24 -11.68
CA ARG A 144 9.27 0.04 -11.50
C ARG A 144 10.09 -1.22 -11.27
N ILE A 145 9.61 -2.12 -10.40
CA ILE A 145 10.27 -3.42 -10.14
C ILE A 145 10.36 -4.24 -11.43
N LEU A 146 9.34 -4.16 -12.29
CA LEU A 146 9.30 -4.81 -13.59
C LEU A 146 10.09 -4.09 -14.69
N GLY A 147 10.76 -2.98 -14.36
CA GLY A 147 11.62 -2.23 -15.28
C GLY A 147 10.89 -1.21 -16.15
N ALA A 148 9.67 -0.80 -15.80
CA ALA A 148 8.97 0.26 -16.50
C ALA A 148 9.65 1.63 -16.29
N ASP A 149 9.73 2.41 -17.37
CA ASP A 149 10.11 3.83 -17.30
C ASP A 149 8.90 4.68 -16.90
N LEU A 150 8.90 5.18 -15.67
CA LEU A 150 7.82 6.04 -15.17
C LEU A 150 7.89 7.48 -15.73
N GLN A 151 8.88 7.82 -16.56
CA GLN A 151 8.94 9.09 -17.28
C GLN A 151 8.45 8.96 -18.72
N ALA A 152 8.17 7.74 -19.19
CA ALA A 152 7.62 7.52 -20.51
C ALA A 152 6.22 8.15 -20.63
N PRO A 153 5.79 8.58 -21.83
CA PRO A 153 4.45 9.12 -22.04
C PRO A 153 3.31 8.18 -21.59
N SER A 154 3.56 6.87 -21.57
CA SER A 154 2.62 5.84 -21.11
C SER A 154 2.50 5.72 -19.59
N ALA A 155 3.35 6.41 -18.81
CA ALA A 155 3.38 6.25 -17.36
C ALA A 155 2.07 6.67 -16.67
N GLY A 156 1.31 7.60 -17.28
CA GLY A 156 -0.01 8.01 -16.80
C GLY A 156 -1.01 6.85 -16.72
N ALA A 157 -0.85 5.80 -17.52
CA ALA A 157 -1.72 4.64 -17.50
C ALA A 157 -1.68 3.88 -16.17
N PHE A 158 -0.55 3.90 -15.44
CA PHE A 158 -0.46 3.29 -14.11
C PHE A 158 -1.33 4.03 -13.08
N ASP A 159 -1.41 5.35 -13.22
CA ASP A 159 -2.22 6.18 -12.35
C ASP A 159 -3.71 5.96 -12.61
N GLU A 160 -4.11 6.01 -13.88
CA GLU A 160 -5.47 5.74 -14.31
C GLU A 160 -5.94 4.34 -13.90
N ALA A 161 -5.09 3.32 -14.07
CA ALA A 161 -5.39 1.95 -13.66
C ALA A 161 -5.60 1.85 -12.13
N GLY A 162 -4.77 2.53 -11.34
CA GLY A 162 -4.91 2.54 -9.89
C GLY A 162 -6.15 3.27 -9.41
N VAL A 163 -6.49 4.41 -10.02
CA VAL A 163 -7.75 5.12 -9.72
C VAL A 163 -8.95 4.24 -10.05
N ALA A 164 -8.97 3.64 -11.25
CA ALA A 164 -10.06 2.75 -11.65
C ALA A 164 -10.21 1.55 -10.69
N LEU A 165 -9.09 0.93 -10.27
CA LEU A 165 -9.10 -0.17 -9.32
C LEU A 165 -9.56 0.27 -7.91
N GLY A 166 -9.09 1.43 -7.44
CA GLY A 166 -9.47 2.02 -6.15
C GLY A 166 -10.98 2.30 -6.09
N LEU A 167 -11.51 3.01 -7.09
CA LEU A 167 -12.95 3.27 -7.21
C LEU A 167 -13.75 1.97 -7.28
N THR A 168 -13.28 0.98 -8.04
CA THR A 168 -13.95 -0.33 -8.12
C THR A 168 -14.01 -1.02 -6.77
N ARG A 169 -12.93 -0.97 -5.98
CA ARG A 169 -12.88 -1.55 -4.63
C ARG A 169 -13.83 -0.83 -3.67
N ILE A 170 -13.85 0.50 -3.71
CA ILE A 170 -14.78 1.33 -2.91
C ILE A 170 -16.24 0.98 -3.24
N LEU A 171 -16.60 0.97 -4.52
CA LEU A 171 -17.96 0.61 -4.96
C LEU A 171 -18.36 -0.81 -4.54
N ARG A 172 -17.41 -1.76 -4.58
CA ARG A 172 -17.64 -3.15 -4.14
C ARG A 172 -17.80 -3.27 -2.63
N ALA A 173 -17.20 -2.38 -1.85
CA ALA A 173 -17.28 -2.37 -0.39
C ALA A 173 -18.58 -1.71 0.12
N LEU A 174 -19.27 -0.87 -0.67
CA LEU A 174 -20.50 -0.18 -0.24
C LEU A 174 -21.53 -1.08 0.49
N PRO A 175 -21.80 -2.34 0.07
CA PRO A 175 -22.75 -3.21 0.77
C PRO A 175 -22.29 -3.68 2.16
N GLU A 176 -21.04 -3.45 2.55
CA GLU A 176 -20.47 -3.89 3.84
C GLU A 176 -20.94 -3.04 5.03
N GLY A 177 -21.46 -1.84 4.79
CA GLY A 177 -22.10 -1.03 5.82
C GLY A 177 -21.97 0.48 5.61
N PRO A 178 -22.68 1.28 6.43
CA PRO A 178 -22.74 2.74 6.29
C PRO A 178 -21.36 3.41 6.46
N GLN A 179 -20.40 2.77 7.14
CA GLN A 179 -19.04 3.29 7.24
C GLN A 179 -18.35 3.44 5.87
N GLN A 180 -18.80 2.72 4.85
CA GLN A 180 -18.25 2.81 3.49
C GLN A 180 -18.85 3.98 2.69
N GLU A 181 -19.99 4.52 3.12
CA GLU A 181 -20.62 5.68 2.47
C GLU A 181 -19.76 6.94 2.60
N LYS A 182 -18.84 7.00 3.59
CA LYS A 182 -17.90 8.11 3.73
C LYS A 182 -17.01 8.31 2.51
N PHE A 183 -16.79 7.29 1.68
CA PHE A 183 -16.00 7.42 0.45
C PHE A 183 -16.81 8.01 -0.72
N LEU A 184 -18.14 8.17 -0.59
CA LEU A 184 -18.97 8.81 -1.59
C LEU A 184 -18.83 10.33 -1.48
N PRO A 185 -18.33 11.03 -2.52
CA PRO A 185 -18.14 12.48 -2.45
C PRO A 185 -19.46 13.21 -2.27
N ASN A 186 -19.46 14.22 -1.40
CA ASN A 186 -20.64 15.06 -1.13
C ASN A 186 -20.67 16.36 -1.96
N GLU A 187 -20.15 16.33 -3.19
CA GLU A 187 -20.26 17.45 -4.12
C GLU A 187 -21.68 17.52 -4.69
N ALA A 188 -22.36 18.64 -4.42
CA ALA A 188 -23.69 18.95 -4.92
C ALA A 188 -23.71 19.29 -6.41
#